data_AF-A0AAD4BH58-F1
#
_entry.id   AF-A0AAD4BH58-F1
#
_cell.length_a   1.000
_cell.length_b   1.000
_cell.length_c   1.000
_cell.angle_alpha   90.00
_cell.angle_beta   90.00
_cell.angle_gamma   90.00
#
_symmetry.space_group_name_H-M   'P 1'
#
loop_
_entity.id
_entity.type
_entity.pdbx_description
1 polymer ?
#
loop_
_entity_poly.entity_id
_entity_poly.type
_entity_poly.pdbx_seq_one_letter_code
_entity_poly.pdbx_strand_id
1 'polypeptide(L)'
;MGSKRDKENEYRLGTARIAKCTCLCPHPSAVQRNLNSSVNPGLNADTLGQGSTQASLEHASLGKDNAFWHSLNTNVKNLHAVISGHDHGDEWCAREPTYDVIFCFNKHSGYGGYSRPGWGRGVRSIIFHSAAPLVGLETYIMMENGTSHTSE
;
A
#
# COMPACT_ATOMS: atom_id res chain seq x y z
N MET A 1 23.34 18.84 -21.17
CA MET A 1 21.86 18.98 -21.22
C MET A 1 21.28 17.68 -21.75
N GLY A 2 20.80 16.79 -20.86
CA GLY A 2 20.11 15.55 -21.26
C GLY A 2 18.74 15.91 -21.83
N SER A 3 18.44 15.43 -23.02
CA SER A 3 17.20 15.74 -23.74
C SER A 3 16.03 15.07 -23.03
N LYS A 4 14.86 15.73 -22.97
CA LYS A 4 13.63 15.17 -22.37
C LYS A 4 13.29 13.75 -22.88
N ARG A 5 13.74 13.40 -24.10
CA ARG A 5 13.60 12.06 -24.70
C ARG A 5 14.36 10.95 -23.96
N ASP A 6 15.45 11.27 -23.25
CA ASP A 6 16.27 10.27 -22.56
C ASP A 6 15.60 9.80 -21.25
N LYS A 7 14.78 10.65 -20.62
CA LYS A 7 14.02 10.28 -19.42
C LYS A 7 12.79 9.43 -19.72
N GLU A 8 12.10 9.69 -20.83
CA GLU A 8 10.94 8.89 -21.26
C GLU A 8 11.32 7.46 -21.68
N ASN A 9 12.55 7.25 -22.17
CA ASN A 9 13.00 5.95 -22.63
C ASN A 9 13.44 5.01 -21.49
N GLU A 10 13.81 5.56 -20.31
CA GLU A 10 14.16 4.75 -19.12
C GLU A 10 12.91 4.09 -18.49
N TYR A 11 11.73 4.70 -18.66
CA TYR A 11 10.45 4.17 -18.18
C TYR A 11 9.84 3.09 -19.10
N ARG A 12 10.24 3.03 -20.38
CA ARG A 12 9.61 2.13 -21.37
C ARG A 12 10.19 0.70 -21.41
N LEU A 13 11.30 0.43 -20.70
CA LEU A 13 11.98 -0.87 -20.69
C LEU A 13 12.36 -1.36 -19.27
N GLY A 14 11.89 -0.69 -18.22
CA GLY A 14 12.24 -1.03 -16.85
C GLY A 14 11.36 -2.13 -16.24
N THR A 15 11.94 -2.95 -15.36
CA THR A 15 11.18 -3.87 -14.49
C THR A 15 10.38 -3.08 -13.45
N ALA A 16 9.10 -3.41 -13.27
CA ALA A 16 8.31 -2.93 -12.14
C ALA A 16 9.00 -3.25 -10.81
N ARG A 17 9.03 -2.29 -9.89
CA ARG A 17 9.53 -2.51 -8.53
C ARG A 17 8.40 -2.41 -7.52
N ILE A 18 8.36 -3.37 -6.61
CA ILE A 18 7.43 -3.38 -5.49
C ILE A 18 8.27 -3.29 -4.23
N ALA A 19 7.94 -2.36 -3.34
CA ALA A 19 8.54 -2.30 -2.02
C ALA A 19 7.59 -2.95 -1.01
N LYS A 20 8.12 -3.85 -0.18
CA LYS A 20 7.41 -4.34 0.99
C LYS A 20 7.95 -3.63 2.21
N CYS A 21 7.07 -3.18 3.08
CA CYS A 21 7.43 -2.53 4.32
C CYS A 21 6.61 -3.14 5.46
N THR A 22 7.26 -3.30 6.61
CA THR A 22 6.66 -3.87 7.82
C THR A 22 6.99 -2.89 8.94
N CYS A 23 5.97 -2.39 9.65
CA CYS A 23 6.12 -1.49 10.81
C CYS A 23 6.78 -0.12 10.56
N LEU A 24 7.28 0.17 9.36
CA LEU A 24 7.94 1.44 8.96
C LEU A 24 7.20 2.15 7.82
N CYS A 25 6.10 1.56 7.35
CA CYS A 25 5.24 2.19 6.37
C CYS A 25 4.70 3.50 6.94
N PRO A 26 4.81 4.60 6.19
CA PRO A 26 4.17 5.82 6.61
C PRO A 26 2.67 5.72 6.52
N HIS A 27 2.01 6.61 7.23
CA HIS A 27 0.57 6.80 7.17
C HIS A 27 0.18 7.76 6.05
N PRO A 28 -0.42 7.29 4.96
CA PRO A 28 -1.21 8.16 4.13
C PRO A 28 -2.60 8.35 4.79
N SER A 29 -2.68 9.01 5.94
CA SER A 29 -3.97 9.29 6.62
C SER A 29 -4.94 10.10 5.75
N ALA A 30 -4.40 10.84 4.76
CA ALA A 30 -5.18 11.47 3.70
C ALA A 30 -5.85 10.45 2.75
N VAL A 31 -5.22 9.30 2.50
CA VAL A 31 -5.82 8.20 1.75
C VAL A 31 -6.92 7.55 2.57
N GLN A 32 -6.65 7.23 3.84
CA GLN A 32 -7.59 6.51 4.70
C GLN A 32 -8.96 7.21 4.80
N ARG A 33 -8.97 8.54 4.87
CA ARG A 33 -10.19 9.36 4.97
C ARG A 33 -11.04 9.37 3.70
N ASN A 34 -10.48 8.99 2.56
CA ASN A 34 -11.13 9.07 1.25
C ASN A 34 -11.39 7.69 0.63
N LEU A 35 -11.23 6.61 1.40
CA LEU A 35 -11.49 5.25 0.92
C LEU A 35 -12.97 5.04 0.65
N ASN A 36 -13.25 4.32 -0.43
CA ASN A 36 -14.57 3.83 -0.76
C ASN A 36 -14.49 2.31 -0.88
N SER A 37 -15.25 1.55 -0.09
CA SER A 37 -15.18 0.08 -0.09
C SER A 37 -15.56 -0.57 -1.43
N SER A 38 -16.35 0.09 -2.29
CA SER A 38 -16.63 -0.40 -3.65
C SER A 38 -15.45 -0.21 -4.60
N VAL A 39 -14.54 0.73 -4.32
CA VAL A 39 -13.34 1.02 -5.16
C VAL A 39 -12.08 0.39 -4.56
N ASN A 40 -11.98 0.41 -3.24
CA ASN A 40 -10.86 -0.03 -2.42
C ASN A 40 -11.36 -1.17 -1.53
N PRO A 41 -11.60 -2.37 -2.08
CA PRO A 41 -12.13 -3.49 -1.30
C PRO A 41 -11.19 -3.83 -0.15
N GLY A 42 -11.74 -4.27 0.98
CA GLY A 42 -10.99 -4.61 2.18
C GLY A 42 -11.44 -3.81 3.41
N LEU A 43 -11.00 -4.25 4.58
CA LEU A 43 -11.26 -3.56 5.83
C LEU A 43 -10.40 -2.29 5.97
N ASN A 44 -10.95 -1.32 6.68
CA ASN A 44 -10.30 -0.07 7.07
C ASN A 44 -10.56 0.15 8.57
N ALA A 45 -10.10 -0.79 9.40
CA ALA A 45 -10.50 -0.92 10.80
C ALA A 45 -9.42 -0.44 11.79
N ASP A 46 -8.20 -0.17 11.33
CA ASP A 46 -7.16 0.40 12.17
C ASP A 46 -7.22 1.94 12.08
N THR A 47 -6.86 2.65 13.16
CA THR A 47 -6.76 4.11 13.12
C THR A 47 -5.33 4.48 12.75
N LEU A 48 -5.13 4.98 11.52
CA LEU A 48 -3.81 5.43 11.08
C LEU A 48 -3.56 6.83 11.62
N GLY A 49 -2.46 6.96 12.36
CA GLY A 49 -2.04 8.22 12.97
C GLY A 49 -1.03 8.97 12.11
N GLN A 50 -0.01 9.50 12.76
CA GLN A 50 1.16 10.08 12.11
C GLN A 50 2.41 9.35 12.62
N GLY A 51 3.32 8.95 11.72
CA GLY A 51 4.37 7.98 12.03
C GLY A 51 4.20 6.69 11.25
N SER A 52 4.82 5.60 11.72
CA SER A 52 4.56 4.28 11.19
C SER A 52 3.36 3.61 11.86
N THR A 53 2.81 2.56 11.24
CA THR A 53 1.58 1.89 11.70
C THR A 53 1.61 1.36 13.13
N GLN A 54 2.78 0.97 13.62
CA GLN A 54 2.99 0.59 15.03
C GLN A 54 3.11 1.78 16.00
N ALA A 55 3.33 2.99 15.49
CA ALA A 55 3.61 4.17 16.29
C ALA A 55 2.52 5.25 16.15
N SER A 56 1.36 4.89 15.56
CA SER A 56 0.23 5.78 15.26
C SER A 56 -0.22 6.66 16.42
N LEU A 57 -0.07 6.18 17.66
CA LEU A 57 -0.55 6.86 18.87
C LEU A 57 0.58 7.54 19.67
N GLU A 58 1.83 7.42 19.23
CA GLU A 58 3.00 7.93 19.94
C GLU A 58 3.45 9.26 19.37
N HIS A 59 3.17 10.36 20.08
CA HIS A 59 3.59 11.71 19.67
C HIS A 59 5.10 11.84 19.43
N ALA A 60 5.92 11.06 20.14
CA ALA A 60 7.37 11.05 19.95
C ALA A 60 7.81 10.40 18.62
N SER A 61 6.89 9.75 17.90
CA SER A 61 7.17 9.03 16.65
C SER A 61 6.67 9.74 15.40
N LEU A 62 6.05 10.91 15.56
CA LEU A 62 5.56 11.73 14.47
C LEU A 62 6.66 12.02 13.44
N GLY A 63 6.42 11.63 12.18
CA GLY A 63 7.25 11.95 11.03
C GLY A 63 8.60 11.23 10.94
N LYS A 64 8.89 10.25 11.82
CA LYS A 64 10.15 9.49 11.78
C LYS A 64 10.30 8.61 10.54
N ASP A 65 9.19 8.25 9.94
CA ASP A 65 8.98 7.51 8.70
C ASP A 65 9.12 8.38 7.44
N ASN A 66 9.03 9.71 7.56
CA ASN A 66 9.07 10.62 6.41
C ASN A 66 10.37 10.48 5.59
N ALA A 67 11.51 10.34 6.26
CA ALA A 67 12.80 10.20 5.58
C ALA A 67 12.86 8.89 4.78
N PHE A 68 12.33 7.80 5.36
CA PHE A 68 12.22 6.52 4.67
C PHE A 68 11.28 6.64 3.47
N TRP A 69 10.08 7.19 3.66
CA TRP A 69 9.09 7.36 2.60
C TRP A 69 9.58 8.23 1.45
N HIS A 70 10.21 9.36 1.77
CA HIS A 70 10.80 10.25 0.79
C HIS A 70 11.92 9.54 0.03
N SER A 71 12.83 8.86 0.74
CA SER A 71 13.94 8.15 0.10
C SER A 71 13.45 7.03 -0.82
N LEU A 72 12.45 6.26 -0.38
CA LEU A 72 11.86 5.19 -1.16
C LEU A 72 11.28 5.71 -2.48
N ASN A 73 10.45 6.76 -2.42
CA ASN A 73 9.78 7.30 -3.60
C ASN A 73 10.69 8.12 -4.53
N THR A 74 11.79 8.70 -4.03
CA THR A 74 12.69 9.51 -4.84
C THR A 74 13.87 8.74 -5.43
N ASN A 75 14.33 7.68 -4.77
CA ASN A 75 15.53 6.94 -5.19
C ASN A 75 15.20 5.58 -5.84
N VAL A 76 14.04 4.98 -5.56
CA VAL A 76 13.65 3.72 -6.22
C VAL A 76 12.96 4.02 -7.54
N LYS A 77 13.71 3.84 -8.64
CA LYS A 77 13.18 3.98 -10.00
C LYS A 77 12.14 2.91 -10.30
N ASN A 78 11.07 3.28 -11.02
CA ASN A 78 9.98 2.39 -11.41
C ASN A 78 9.26 1.72 -10.22
N LEU A 79 9.15 2.45 -9.10
CA LEU A 79 8.36 2.01 -7.96
C LEU A 79 6.87 2.03 -8.34
N HIS A 80 6.25 0.86 -8.29
CA HIS A 80 4.89 0.61 -8.76
C HIS A 80 3.89 0.58 -7.62
N ALA A 81 4.28 -0.06 -6.52
CA ALA A 81 3.48 -0.16 -5.32
C ALA A 81 4.36 -0.32 -4.08
N VAL A 82 3.84 0.16 -2.95
CA VAL A 82 4.36 -0.13 -1.62
C VAL A 82 3.31 -0.91 -0.85
N ILE A 83 3.71 -2.04 -0.30
CA ILE A 83 2.83 -2.97 0.39
C ILE A 83 3.21 -3.02 1.87
N SER A 84 2.28 -2.59 2.72
CA SER A 84 2.33 -2.73 4.17
C SER A 84 1.79 -4.08 4.62
N GLY A 85 2.47 -4.71 5.58
CA GLY A 85 1.89 -5.74 6.44
C GLY A 85 1.82 -5.24 7.88
N HIS A 86 1.74 -6.18 8.84
CA HIS A 86 1.66 -5.91 10.29
C HIS A 86 0.32 -5.34 10.78
N ASP A 87 -0.34 -4.53 9.97
CA ASP A 87 -1.71 -4.08 10.23
C ASP A 87 -2.68 -5.18 9.85
N HIS A 88 -3.57 -5.47 10.78
CA HIS A 88 -4.43 -6.65 10.72
C HIS A 88 -5.91 -6.25 10.56
N GLY A 89 -6.24 -4.97 10.76
CA GLY A 89 -7.54 -4.38 10.52
C GLY A 89 -7.63 -3.55 9.24
N ASP A 90 -6.50 -3.10 8.69
CA ASP A 90 -6.44 -2.46 7.38
C ASP A 90 -6.03 -3.46 6.29
N GLU A 91 -6.76 -3.43 5.18
CA GLU A 91 -6.60 -4.42 4.12
C GLU A 91 -6.75 -3.83 2.74
N TRP A 92 -6.88 -2.51 2.57
CA TRP A 92 -7.21 -1.83 1.30
C TRP A 92 -5.98 -1.51 0.43
N CYS A 93 -6.21 -1.15 -0.84
CA CYS A 93 -5.21 -0.59 -1.76
C CYS A 93 -5.74 0.71 -2.36
N ALA A 94 -4.90 1.75 -2.41
CA ALA A 94 -5.22 3.03 -3.03
C ALA A 94 -3.97 3.78 -3.49
N ARG A 95 -4.13 4.66 -4.46
CA ARG A 95 -3.06 5.53 -4.95
C ARG A 95 -2.90 6.72 -4.02
N GLU A 96 -1.76 6.88 -3.35
CA GLU A 96 -1.59 8.01 -2.44
C GLU A 96 -1.18 9.28 -3.20
N PRO A 97 -1.69 10.45 -2.81
CA PRO A 97 -1.56 11.65 -3.64
C PRO A 97 -0.20 12.35 -3.57
N THR A 98 0.65 12.01 -2.59
CA THR A 98 1.89 12.76 -2.33
C THR A 98 3.01 12.39 -3.31
N TYR A 99 3.20 11.09 -3.59
CA TYR A 99 4.22 10.61 -4.53
C TYR A 99 3.63 9.89 -5.73
N ASP A 100 2.30 9.77 -5.79
CA ASP A 100 1.59 9.09 -6.87
C ASP A 100 2.06 7.62 -7.03
N VAL A 101 2.25 6.93 -5.89
CA VAL A 101 2.46 5.48 -5.85
C VAL A 101 1.18 4.75 -5.42
N ILE A 102 1.12 3.44 -5.59
CA ILE A 102 0.03 2.63 -5.05
C ILE A 102 0.43 2.13 -3.68
N PHE A 103 -0.35 2.43 -2.66
CA PHE A 103 -0.14 1.97 -1.29
C PHE A 103 -1.19 0.92 -0.91
N CYS A 104 -0.74 -0.22 -0.41
CA CYS A 104 -1.57 -1.38 -0.13
C CYS A 104 -1.32 -1.94 1.26
N PHE A 105 -2.38 -2.29 1.98
CA PHE A 105 -2.31 -3.19 3.12
C PHE A 105 -2.59 -4.63 2.70
N ASN A 106 -1.79 -5.56 3.21
CA ASN A 106 -2.02 -6.99 3.02
C ASN A 106 -3.19 -7.51 3.84
N LYS A 107 -3.79 -8.61 3.39
CA LYS A 107 -4.74 -9.36 4.20
C LYS A 107 -4.01 -10.18 5.27
N HIS A 108 -4.51 -10.12 6.50
CA HIS A 108 -4.08 -11.02 7.58
C HIS A 108 -4.35 -12.50 7.22
N SER A 109 -3.28 -13.25 6.94
CA SER A 109 -3.31 -14.66 6.57
C SER A 109 -2.84 -15.55 7.74
N GLY A 110 -3.73 -16.41 8.26
CA GLY A 110 -3.40 -17.40 9.29
C GLY A 110 -3.88 -17.06 10.71
N TYR A 111 -3.40 -17.83 11.69
CA TYR A 111 -3.97 -17.87 13.06
C TYR A 111 -3.11 -17.18 14.13
N GLY A 112 -1.98 -16.56 13.75
CA GLY A 112 -1.06 -15.88 14.67
C GLY A 112 -1.18 -14.36 14.63
N GLY A 113 -0.75 -13.66 15.68
CA GLY A 113 -0.82 -12.19 15.77
C GLY A 113 -2.20 -11.66 16.19
N TYR A 114 -2.42 -10.35 16.03
CA TYR A 114 -3.62 -9.68 16.54
C TYR A 114 -4.85 -9.95 15.68
N SER A 115 -6.02 -10.11 16.28
CA SER A 115 -7.27 -10.27 15.53
C SER A 115 -8.44 -9.71 16.33
N ARG A 116 -9.51 -9.34 15.64
CA ARG A 116 -10.77 -8.90 16.24
C ARG A 116 -11.94 -9.57 15.53
N PRO A 117 -13.10 -9.73 16.20
CA PRO A 117 -14.33 -10.16 15.55
C PRO A 117 -14.60 -9.32 14.30
N GLY A 118 -14.86 -9.99 13.17
CA GLY A 118 -15.14 -9.34 11.89
C GLY A 118 -13.93 -9.12 10.97
N TRP A 119 -12.68 -9.27 11.45
CA TRP A 119 -11.50 -9.11 10.59
C TRP A 119 -11.33 -10.26 9.58
N GLY A 120 -11.74 -11.47 9.96
CA GLY A 120 -11.58 -12.66 9.15
C GLY A 120 -10.12 -12.93 8.77
N ARG A 121 -9.92 -13.89 7.87
CA ARG A 121 -8.60 -14.26 7.34
C ARG A 121 -8.70 -14.40 5.84
N GLY A 122 -7.58 -14.21 5.15
CA GLY A 122 -7.53 -14.36 3.70
C GLY A 122 -6.18 -13.99 3.12
N VAL A 123 -6.17 -13.76 1.82
CA VAL A 123 -4.98 -13.34 1.06
C VAL A 123 -5.37 -12.25 0.09
N ARG A 124 -4.59 -11.16 0.04
CA ARG A 124 -4.70 -10.14 -1.00
C ARG A 124 -3.85 -10.55 -2.20
N SER A 125 -4.49 -10.69 -3.34
CA SER A 125 -3.82 -10.88 -4.63
C SER A 125 -3.65 -9.52 -5.30
N ILE A 126 -2.50 -9.31 -5.94
CA ILE A 126 -2.16 -8.09 -6.68
C ILE A 126 -1.64 -8.51 -8.05
N ILE A 127 -2.27 -8.00 -9.10
CA ILE A 127 -1.96 -8.31 -10.49
C ILE A 127 -1.47 -7.02 -11.16
N PHE A 128 -0.26 -7.09 -11.73
CA PHE A 128 0.34 -6.01 -12.50
C PHE A 128 0.20 -6.33 -13.99
N HIS A 129 -0.61 -5.54 -14.68
CA HIS A 129 -0.81 -5.68 -16.14
C HIS A 129 0.25 -4.95 -16.97
N SER A 130 1.08 -4.13 -16.33
CA SER A 130 2.15 -3.34 -16.95
C SER A 130 3.32 -3.16 -16.00
N ALA A 131 4.50 -2.90 -16.54
CA ALA A 131 5.68 -2.49 -15.77
C ALA A 131 5.79 -0.96 -15.61
N ALA A 132 4.89 -0.19 -16.22
CA ALA A 132 4.85 1.27 -16.12
C ALA A 132 4.20 1.72 -14.79
N PRO A 133 4.91 2.44 -13.90
CA PRO A 133 4.49 2.72 -12.51
C PRO A 133 3.18 3.52 -12.36
N LEU A 134 2.82 4.29 -13.39
CA LEU A 134 1.59 5.07 -13.41
C LEU A 134 0.35 4.23 -13.77
N VAL A 135 0.54 3.03 -14.33
CA VAL A 135 -0.57 2.11 -14.63
C VAL A 135 -1.06 1.51 -13.32
N GLY A 136 -2.38 1.53 -13.13
CA GLY A 136 -3.03 0.91 -11.98
C GLY A 136 -2.76 -0.60 -11.86
N LEU A 137 -3.09 -1.15 -10.70
CA LEU A 137 -3.06 -2.59 -10.45
C LEU A 137 -4.47 -3.12 -10.28
N GLU A 138 -4.66 -4.39 -10.59
CA GLU A 138 -5.86 -5.13 -10.22
C GLU A 138 -5.60 -5.85 -8.88
N THR A 139 -6.58 -5.85 -8.00
CA THR A 139 -6.43 -6.51 -6.70
C THR A 139 -7.77 -6.98 -6.14
N TYR A 140 -7.71 -8.11 -5.44
CA TYR A 140 -8.84 -8.71 -4.76
C TYR A 140 -8.37 -9.44 -3.50
N ILE A 141 -9.29 -9.69 -2.57
CA ILE A 141 -9.03 -10.47 -1.36
C ILE A 141 -9.81 -11.77 -1.45
N MET A 142 -9.13 -12.90 -1.33
CA MET A 142 -9.75 -14.21 -1.13
C MET A 142 -9.84 -14.48 0.35
N MET A 143 -11.05 -14.64 0.87
CA MET A 143 -11.32 -14.92 2.28
C MET A 143 -11.27 -16.43 2.57
N GLU A 144 -10.96 -16.79 3.81
CA GLU A 144 -10.89 -18.19 4.27
C GLU A 144 -12.22 -18.95 4.12
N ASN A 145 -13.35 -18.23 4.20
CA ASN A 145 -14.68 -18.80 3.99
C ASN A 145 -15.06 -18.98 2.50
N GLY A 146 -14.13 -18.70 1.57
CA GLY A 146 -14.34 -18.83 0.12
C GLY A 146 -14.96 -17.62 -0.57
N THR A 147 -15.31 -16.55 0.16
CA THR A 147 -15.81 -15.31 -0.47
C THR A 147 -14.66 -14.45 -1.00
N SER A 148 -14.93 -13.62 -2.01
CA SER A 148 -13.95 -12.66 -2.54
C SER A 148 -14.42 -11.23 -2.33
N HIS A 149 -13.51 -10.33 -1.94
CA HIS A 149 -13.73 -8.90 -1.96
C HIS A 149 -13.02 -8.30 -3.17
N THR A 150 -13.78 -7.70 -4.08
CA THR A 150 -13.31 -7.10 -5.33
C THR A 150 -13.80 -5.67 -5.44
N SER A 151 -13.13 -4.84 -6.24
CA SER A 151 -13.71 -3.56 -6.66
C SER A 151 -14.88 -3.83 -7.61
N GLU A 152 -15.96 -3.07 -7.48
CA GLU A 152 -17.11 -3.10 -8.40
C GLU A 152 -16.83 -2.33 -9.71
#